data_AF-A0A3P7MML8-F1
#
_entry.id   AF-A0A3P7MML8-F1
#
_cell.length_a   1.000
_cell.length_b   1.000
_cell.length_c   1.000
_cell.angle_alpha   90.00
_cell.angle_beta   90.00
_cell.angle_gamma   90.00
#
_symmetry.space_group_name_H-M   'P 1'
#
loop_
_entity.id
_entity.type
_entity.pdbx_description
1 polymer ?
#
loop_
_entity_poly.entity_id
_entity_poly.type
_entity_poly.pdbx_seq_one_letter_code
_entity_poly.pdbx_strand_id
1 'polypeptide(L)'
;PKVLKDSSLWWNGPSWLVHPLENWPSEEFGEEVQERICMALGLTTCTKLTSAIRTTTVDVKRFSSLQKLIRTMLFVMRFMARVSEGKVKSLEKFSRLFTSSDYEQAKKLVVRMAQSEVSQEDIEKWGLVRDADDLWKSLRRLRWSREELTNFPY
;
A
#
# COMPACT_ATOMS: atom_id res chain seq x y z
N PRO A 1 -8.46 21.83 40.76
CA PRO A 1 -9.76 21.37 40.17
C PRO A 1 -10.61 20.62 41.21
N LYS A 2 -11.63 21.28 41.79
CA LYS A 2 -12.48 20.70 42.85
C LYS A 2 -13.43 19.60 42.33
N VAL A 3 -13.86 19.69 41.08
CA VAL A 3 -14.87 18.81 40.46
C VAL A 3 -14.34 17.40 40.15
N LEU A 4 -13.03 17.24 39.92
CA LEU A 4 -12.45 15.93 39.58
C LEU A 4 -12.18 15.06 40.81
N LYS A 5 -12.04 15.64 42.01
CA LYS A 5 -11.72 14.87 43.21
C LYS A 5 -12.80 13.84 43.54
N ASP A 6 -14.07 14.19 43.33
CA ASP A 6 -15.21 13.35 43.68
C ASP A 6 -15.77 12.58 42.47
N SER A 7 -15.15 12.70 41.29
CA SER A 7 -15.63 12.02 40.09
C SER A 7 -15.18 10.56 40.07
N SER A 8 -16.05 9.65 40.51
CA SER A 8 -15.79 8.21 40.41
C SER A 8 -15.47 7.77 38.97
N LEU A 9 -16.14 8.36 37.98
CA LEU A 9 -15.91 8.04 36.56
C LEU A 9 -14.51 8.46 36.09
N TRP A 10 -13.94 9.53 36.64
CA TRP A 10 -12.56 9.93 36.33
C TRP A 10 -11.52 8.98 36.93
N TRP A 11 -11.73 8.55 38.17
CA TRP A 11 -10.76 7.72 38.90
C TRP A 11 -10.86 6.24 38.59
N ASN A 12 -12.07 5.74 38.34
CA ASN A 12 -12.35 4.32 38.12
C ASN A 12 -12.72 4.00 36.67
N GLY A 13 -12.92 5.02 35.84
CA GLY A 13 -13.43 4.85 34.49
C GLY A 13 -14.89 4.43 34.45
N PRO A 14 -15.40 4.07 33.26
CA PRO A 14 -16.72 3.47 33.09
C PRO A 14 -16.80 2.11 33.80
N SER A 15 -17.97 1.78 34.35
CA SER A 15 -18.18 0.54 35.11
C SER A 15 -17.92 -0.73 34.30
N TRP A 16 -18.09 -0.72 32.98
CA TRP A 16 -17.81 -1.87 32.13
C TRP A 16 -16.32 -2.17 31.99
N LEU A 17 -15.44 -1.19 32.21
CA LEU A 17 -13.98 -1.35 32.03
C LEU A 17 -13.37 -2.31 33.08
N VAL A 18 -14.00 -2.41 34.25
CA VAL A 18 -13.58 -3.32 35.33
C VAL A 18 -14.19 -4.72 35.21
N HIS A 19 -15.10 -4.94 34.26
CA HIS A 19 -15.71 -6.23 34.00
C HIS A 19 -14.98 -7.00 32.89
N PRO A 20 -15.14 -8.34 32.82
CA PRO A 20 -14.62 -9.17 31.73
C PRO A 20 -15.09 -8.67 30.35
N LEU A 21 -14.30 -8.96 29.31
CA LEU A 21 -14.46 -8.45 27.94
C LEU A 21 -15.85 -8.72 27.37
N GLU A 22 -16.49 -9.81 27.79
CA GLU A 22 -17.84 -10.22 27.38
C GLU A 22 -18.92 -9.21 27.79
N ASN A 23 -18.66 -8.40 28.82
CA ASN A 23 -19.56 -7.36 29.31
C ASN A 23 -19.20 -5.96 28.78
N TRP A 24 -18.22 -5.87 27.87
CA TRP A 24 -17.88 -4.59 27.26
C TRP A 24 -18.95 -4.22 26.24
N PRO A 25 -19.25 -2.92 26.09
CA PRO A 25 -20.14 -2.48 25.03
C PRO A 25 -19.56 -2.91 23.67
N SER A 26 -20.26 -3.82 22.98
CA SER A 26 -19.90 -4.31 21.65
C SER A 26 -20.56 -3.49 20.54
N GLU A 27 -21.07 -2.30 20.86
CA GLU A 27 -21.73 -1.45 19.88
C GLU A 27 -20.72 -1.06 18.81
N GLU A 28 -20.96 -1.51 17.58
CA GLU A 28 -20.25 -1.01 16.42
C GLU A 28 -20.58 0.49 16.32
N PHE A 29 -19.58 1.32 16.61
CA PHE A 29 -19.73 2.76 16.45
C PHE A 29 -20.13 3.06 15.00
N GLY A 30 -21.26 3.74 14.82
CA GLY A 30 -21.68 4.18 13.50
C GLY A 30 -20.60 5.04 12.82
N GLU A 31 -20.60 5.06 11.48
CA GLU A 31 -19.56 5.73 10.66
C GLU A 31 -19.26 7.17 11.13
N GLU A 32 -20.30 7.89 11.58
CA GLU A 32 -20.20 9.27 12.09
C GLU A 32 -19.38 9.38 13.39
N VAL A 33 -19.53 8.45 14.33
CA VAL A 33 -18.79 8.46 15.61
C VAL A 33 -17.32 8.11 15.36
N GLN A 34 -17.07 7.16 14.47
CA GLN A 34 -15.73 6.78 14.07
C GLN A 34 -15.00 7.95 13.38
N GLU A 35 -15.67 8.67 12.49
CA GLU A 35 -15.11 9.87 11.83
C GLU A 35 -14.72 10.95 12.85
N ARG A 36 -15.58 11.22 13.84
CA ARG A 36 -15.29 12.18 14.92
C ARG A 36 -14.09 11.77 15.78
N ILE A 37 -13.97 10.48 16.10
CA ILE A 37 -12.80 9.95 16.84
C ILE A 37 -11.53 10.11 15.99
N CYS A 38 -11.57 9.76 14.70
CA CYS A 38 -10.44 9.93 13.79
C CYS A 38 -10.01 11.41 13.71
N MET A 39 -10.95 12.34 13.55
CA MET A 39 -10.67 13.78 13.55
C MET A 39 -10.06 14.26 14.87
N ALA A 40 -10.59 13.83 16.01
CA ALA A 40 -10.06 14.21 17.33
C ALA A 40 -8.63 13.69 17.57
N LEU A 41 -8.29 12.54 16.99
CA LEU A 41 -6.95 11.96 17.03
C LEU A 41 -6.00 12.53 15.95
N GLY A 42 -6.45 13.49 15.13
CA GLY A 42 -5.65 14.04 14.03
C GLY A 42 -5.46 13.07 12.86
N LEU A 43 -6.25 12.00 12.79
CA LEU A 43 -6.29 11.05 11.68
C LEU A 43 -7.22 11.62 10.61
N THR A 44 -6.68 12.42 9.69
CA THR A 44 -7.45 13.30 8.80
C THR A 44 -8.28 12.62 7.70
N THR A 45 -8.48 11.30 7.70
CA THR A 45 -9.38 10.65 6.71
C THR A 45 -9.69 9.21 7.11
N CYS A 46 -10.82 9.00 7.79
CA CYS A 46 -11.49 7.69 7.87
C CYS A 46 -12.56 7.59 6.77
N THR A 47 -12.28 8.10 5.57
CA THR A 47 -13.15 7.84 4.41
C THR A 47 -12.90 6.42 3.93
N LYS A 48 -13.97 5.62 3.88
CA LYS A 48 -14.10 4.34 3.16
C LYS A 48 -12.93 4.05 2.23
N LEU A 49 -12.10 3.08 2.62
CA LEU A 49 -11.00 2.50 1.84
C LEU A 49 -11.55 1.69 0.64
N THR A 50 -12.42 2.30 -0.15
CA THR A 50 -13.21 1.67 -1.20
C THR A 50 -13.26 2.58 -2.43
N SER A 51 -12.09 2.97 -2.92
CA SER A 51 -11.89 3.33 -4.31
C SER A 51 -10.41 3.32 -4.54
N ALA A 52 -9.97 2.41 -5.42
CA ALA A 52 -8.64 2.30 -5.98
C ALA A 52 -7.57 3.09 -5.21
N ILE A 53 -6.88 2.41 -4.29
CA ILE A 53 -5.59 2.86 -3.81
C ILE A 53 -4.74 3.04 -5.08
N ARG A 54 -4.73 4.24 -5.65
CA ARG A 54 -3.66 4.71 -6.50
C ARG A 54 -2.48 4.76 -5.56
N THR A 55 -1.79 3.63 -5.49
CA THR A 55 -0.69 3.32 -4.59
C THR A 55 0.45 4.27 -4.88
N THR A 56 0.40 5.47 -4.31
CA THR A 56 1.59 6.26 -4.05
C THR A 56 1.91 6.14 -2.56
N THR A 57 2.04 4.89 -2.09
CA THR A 57 2.60 4.61 -0.76
C THR A 57 4.02 5.18 -0.62
N VAL A 58 4.70 5.46 -1.74
CA VAL A 58 6.03 6.08 -1.79
C VAL A 58 6.09 7.11 -2.93
N ASP A 59 6.45 8.35 -2.59
CA ASP A 59 6.78 9.38 -3.58
C ASP A 59 8.18 9.11 -4.17
N VAL A 60 8.19 8.59 -5.40
CA VAL A 60 9.40 8.24 -6.15
C VAL A 60 10.32 9.45 -6.35
N LYS A 61 9.78 10.67 -6.47
CA LYS A 61 10.55 11.89 -6.77
C LYS A 61 11.46 12.32 -5.62
N ARG A 62 11.22 11.82 -4.40
CA ARG A 62 12.06 12.10 -3.22
C ARG A 62 13.37 11.32 -3.18
N PHE A 63 13.55 10.35 -4.07
CA PHE A 63 14.72 9.50 -4.10
C PHE A 63 15.69 9.94 -5.20
N SER A 64 16.90 10.31 -4.81
CA SER A 64 18.01 10.61 -5.73
C SER A 64 18.73 9.37 -6.26
N SER A 65 18.31 8.17 -5.85
CA SER A 65 18.93 6.91 -6.25
C SER A 65 17.88 5.81 -6.40
N LEU A 66 17.88 5.18 -7.57
CA LEU A 66 17.03 4.02 -7.86
C LEU A 66 17.30 2.86 -6.90
N GLN A 67 18.57 2.59 -6.56
CA GLN A 67 18.91 1.54 -5.61
C GLN A 67 18.35 1.83 -4.21
N LYS A 68 18.41 3.09 -3.76
CA LYS A 68 17.79 3.49 -2.48
C LYS A 68 16.28 3.29 -2.51
N LEU A 69 15.63 3.69 -3.60
CA LEU A 69 14.19 3.49 -3.78
C LEU A 69 13.79 2.01 -3.74
N ILE A 70 14.47 1.16 -4.52
CA ILE A 70 14.21 -0.29 -4.54
C ILE A 70 14.40 -0.88 -3.14
N ARG A 71 15.47 -0.50 -2.44
CA ARG A 71 15.74 -0.97 -1.08
C ARG A 71 14.66 -0.50 -0.10
N THR A 72 14.17 0.73 -0.20
CA THR A 72 13.05 1.21 0.62
C THR A 72 11.77 0.43 0.31
N MET A 73 11.49 0.17 -0.96
CA MET A 73 10.32 -0.62 -1.37
C MET A 73 10.35 -2.04 -0.81
N LEU A 74 11.52 -2.68 -0.71
CA LEU A 74 11.65 -3.98 -0.04
C LEU A 74 11.18 -3.94 1.42
N PHE A 75 11.53 -2.89 2.15
CA PHE A 75 11.07 -2.73 3.54
C PHE A 75 9.57 -2.47 3.62
N VAL A 76 9.02 -1.65 2.71
CA VAL A 76 7.57 -1.41 2.60
C VAL A 76 6.84 -2.72 2.31
N MET A 77 7.29 -3.50 1.33
CA MET A 77 6.71 -4.81 0.99
C MET A 77 6.77 -5.78 2.18
N ARG A 78 7.91 -5.85 2.88
CA ARG A 78 8.04 -6.66 4.10
C ARG A 78 7.07 -6.21 5.20
N PHE A 79 6.90 -4.91 5.40
CA PHE A 79 5.94 -4.38 6.37
C PHE A 79 4.52 -4.80 6.02
N MET A 80 4.10 -4.59 4.76
CA MET A 80 2.78 -4.98 4.26
C MET A 80 2.54 -6.49 4.37
N ALA A 81 3.55 -7.31 4.09
CA ALA A 81 3.46 -8.77 4.24
C ALA A 81 3.17 -9.18 5.71
N ARG A 82 3.73 -8.45 6.68
CA ARG A 82 3.50 -8.74 8.11
C ARG A 82 2.14 -8.24 8.59
N VAL A 83 1.76 -7.02 8.22
CA VAL A 83 0.49 -6.41 8.65
C VAL A 83 -0.71 -7.06 7.97
N SER A 84 -0.54 -7.58 6.76
CA SER A 84 -1.62 -8.28 6.07
C SER A 84 -1.93 -9.66 6.65
N GLU A 85 -1.14 -10.19 7.60
CA GLU A 85 -1.36 -11.50 8.22
C GLU A 85 -1.59 -12.65 7.20
N GLY A 86 -0.93 -12.56 6.03
CA GLY A 86 -1.10 -13.53 4.95
C GLY A 86 -2.38 -13.38 4.12
N LYS A 87 -3.19 -12.33 4.35
CA LYS A 87 -4.37 -12.00 3.52
C LYS A 87 -3.98 -11.60 2.09
N VAL A 88 -2.77 -11.07 1.90
CA VAL A 88 -2.24 -10.72 0.58
C VAL A 88 -1.29 -11.81 0.10
N LYS A 89 -1.81 -12.78 -0.68
CA LYS A 89 -1.04 -13.92 -1.19
C LYS A 89 0.16 -13.54 -2.07
N SER A 90 0.10 -12.38 -2.74
CA SER A 90 1.20 -11.89 -3.59
C SER A 90 2.41 -11.38 -2.80
N LEU A 91 2.27 -11.15 -1.50
CA LEU A 91 3.33 -10.78 -0.58
C LEU A 91 3.72 -12.02 0.24
N GLU A 92 4.28 -13.02 -0.42
CA GLU A 92 4.78 -14.22 0.28
C GLU A 92 5.86 -13.89 1.31
N LYS A 93 6.13 -14.85 2.20
CA LYS A 93 7.00 -14.71 3.39
C LYS A 93 8.35 -14.06 3.05
N PHE A 94 8.44 -12.75 3.28
CA PHE A 94 9.71 -12.06 3.33
C PHE A 94 10.60 -12.67 4.42
N SER A 95 11.68 -13.33 4.00
CA SER A 95 12.67 -13.87 4.92
C SER A 95 13.43 -12.74 5.65
N ARG A 96 14.22 -13.07 6.67
CA ARG A 96 15.06 -12.10 7.39
C ARG A 96 16.04 -11.39 6.45
N LEU A 97 16.54 -12.09 5.44
CA LEU A 97 17.41 -11.57 4.39
C LEU A 97 16.63 -11.38 3.08
N PHE A 98 17.03 -10.37 2.30
CA PHE A 98 16.45 -10.16 0.97
C PHE A 98 17.22 -10.98 -0.06
N THR A 99 16.48 -11.71 -0.88
CA THR A 99 16.98 -12.50 -2.01
C THR A 99 17.02 -11.65 -3.28
N SER A 100 17.73 -12.12 -4.31
CA SER A 100 17.73 -11.47 -5.64
C SER A 100 16.31 -11.35 -6.23
N SER A 101 15.48 -12.37 -6.01
CA SER A 101 14.07 -12.37 -6.44
C SER A 101 13.28 -11.24 -5.78
N ASP A 102 13.48 -10.98 -4.49
CA ASP A 102 12.83 -9.89 -3.78
C ASP A 102 13.18 -8.53 -4.41
N TYR A 103 14.46 -8.32 -4.75
CA TYR A 103 14.91 -7.09 -5.41
C TYR A 103 14.28 -6.93 -6.79
N GLU A 104 14.17 -8.00 -7.59
CA GLU A 104 13.52 -7.95 -8.89
C GLU A 104 12.02 -7.65 -8.76
N GLN A 105 11.32 -8.23 -7.78
CA GLN A 105 9.93 -7.91 -7.52
C GLN A 105 9.74 -6.44 -7.10
N ALA A 106 10.57 -5.94 -6.18
CA ALA A 106 10.52 -4.54 -5.76
C ALA A 106 10.82 -3.58 -6.93
N LYS A 107 11.79 -3.92 -7.78
CA LYS A 107 12.11 -3.16 -8.99
C LYS A 107 10.94 -3.15 -9.98
N LYS A 108 10.33 -4.31 -10.27
CA LYS A 108 9.13 -4.38 -11.13
C LYS A 108 8.01 -3.51 -10.58
N LEU A 109 7.77 -3.54 -9.27
CA LEU A 109 6.75 -2.70 -8.63
C LEU A 109 7.04 -1.20 -8.80
N VAL A 110 8.30 -0.77 -8.61
CA VAL A 110 8.72 0.62 -8.85
C VAL A 110 8.46 1.03 -10.29
N VAL A 111 8.81 0.17 -11.26
CA VAL A 111 8.55 0.45 -12.68
C VAL A 111 7.06 0.56 -12.94
N ARG A 112 6.22 -0.35 -12.41
CA ARG A 112 4.76 -0.28 -12.54
C ARG A 112 4.19 1.03 -11.98
N MET A 113 4.68 1.48 -10.82
CA MET A 113 4.24 2.75 -10.24
C MET A 113 4.60 3.93 -11.16
N ALA A 114 5.83 3.98 -11.66
CA ALA A 114 6.26 5.04 -12.59
C ALA A 114 5.49 4.99 -13.92
N GLN A 115 5.07 3.81 -14.36
CA GLN A 115 4.34 3.58 -15.60
C GLN A 115 2.83 3.71 -15.47
N SER A 116 2.30 3.89 -14.26
CA SER A 116 0.86 3.98 -14.01
C SER A 116 0.20 5.24 -14.60
N GLU A 117 1.00 6.26 -14.88
CA GLU A 117 0.57 7.55 -15.45
C GLU A 117 0.85 7.65 -16.96
N VAL A 118 1.24 6.56 -17.63
CA VAL A 118 1.51 6.56 -19.08
C VAL A 118 0.24 6.91 -19.86
N SER A 119 0.32 7.96 -20.69
CA SER A 119 -0.80 8.45 -21.49
C SER A 119 -0.94 7.71 -22.82
N GLN A 120 -2.10 7.82 -23.47
CA GLN A 120 -2.31 7.28 -24.82
C GLN A 120 -1.37 7.92 -25.84
N GLU A 121 -1.11 9.22 -25.70
CA GLU A 121 -0.14 9.95 -26.54
C GLU A 121 1.27 9.38 -26.40
N ASP A 122 1.69 9.02 -25.18
CA ASP A 122 2.98 8.37 -24.94
C ASP A 122 3.04 6.98 -25.58
N ILE A 123 1.94 6.21 -25.52
CA ILE A 123 1.86 4.88 -26.12
C ILE A 123 2.08 4.96 -27.63
N GLU A 124 1.39 5.86 -28.30
CA GLU A 124 1.48 6.05 -29.75
C GLU A 124 2.84 6.63 -30.15
N LYS A 125 3.28 7.69 -29.47
CA LYS A 125 4.54 8.38 -29.75
C LYS A 125 5.75 7.44 -29.63
N TRP A 126 5.75 6.56 -28.62
CA TRP A 126 6.90 5.70 -28.30
C TRP A 126 6.73 4.24 -28.76
N GLY A 127 5.58 3.90 -29.36
CA GLY A 127 5.24 2.54 -29.77
C GLY A 127 5.33 1.57 -28.59
N LEU A 128 4.65 1.89 -27.49
CA LEU A 128 4.71 1.09 -26.26
C LEU A 128 3.80 -0.13 -26.36
N VAL A 129 4.31 -1.28 -25.94
CA VAL A 129 3.60 -2.55 -25.84
C VAL A 129 3.85 -3.14 -24.46
N ARG A 130 2.86 -3.82 -23.90
CA ARG A 130 3.00 -4.51 -22.62
C ARG A 130 3.70 -5.85 -22.79
N ASP A 131 4.56 -6.17 -21.83
CA ASP A 131 5.19 -7.50 -21.74
C ASP A 131 4.40 -8.46 -20.84
N ALA A 132 4.94 -9.67 -20.64
CA ALA A 132 4.34 -10.69 -19.77
C ALA A 132 4.23 -10.28 -18.30
N ASP A 133 4.98 -9.27 -17.86
CA ASP A 133 4.95 -8.71 -16.50
C ASP A 133 4.02 -7.49 -16.38
N ASP A 134 3.23 -7.20 -17.42
CA ASP A 134 2.37 -6.03 -17.57
C ASP A 134 3.13 -4.68 -17.58
N LEU A 135 4.42 -4.68 -17.96
CA LEU A 135 5.24 -3.48 -18.05
C LEU A 135 5.23 -2.90 -19.46
N TRP A 136 5.13 -1.57 -19.57
CA TRP A 136 5.26 -0.88 -20.86
C TRP A 136 6.72 -0.95 -21.35
N LYS A 137 6.91 -1.41 -22.60
CA LYS A 137 8.20 -1.48 -23.29
C LYS A 137 8.06 -0.95 -24.71
N SER A 138 9.08 -0.24 -25.20
CA SER A 138 9.08 0.25 -26.59
C SER A 138 9.39 -0.88 -27.58
N LEU A 139 8.57 -1.01 -28.61
CA LEU A 139 8.72 -1.97 -29.72
C LEU A 139 10.10 -1.93 -30.38
N ARG A 140 10.70 -0.74 -30.52
CA ARG A 140 12.01 -0.59 -31.18
C ARG A 140 13.15 -1.30 -30.44
N ARG A 141 13.05 -1.41 -29.11
CA ARG A 141 14.02 -2.14 -28.28
C ARG A 141 13.71 -3.64 -28.22
N LEU A 142 12.44 -4.02 -28.32
CA LEU A 142 12.00 -5.42 -28.25
C LEU A 142 12.46 -6.27 -29.44
N ARG A 143 12.66 -5.65 -30.61
CA ARG A 143 13.16 -6.32 -31.83
C ARG A 143 14.52 -7.01 -31.66
N TRP A 144 15.31 -6.60 -30.67
CA TRP A 144 16.66 -7.13 -30.41
C TRP A 144 16.71 -8.14 -29.26
N SER A 145 15.66 -8.17 -28.42
CA SER A 145 15.63 -8.99 -27.21
C SER A 145 14.78 -10.26 -27.34
N ARG A 146 14.04 -10.46 -28.44
CA ARG A 146 13.21 -11.66 -28.58
C ARG A 146 12.86 -12.00 -30.04
N GLU A 147 13.48 -13.07 -30.55
CA GLU A 147 13.00 -13.84 -31.72
C GLU A 147 11.73 -14.66 -31.40
N GLU A 148 11.23 -14.64 -30.15
CA GLU A 148 10.09 -15.46 -29.69
C GLU A 148 8.73 -14.73 -29.60
N LEU A 149 8.57 -13.55 -30.19
CA LEU A 149 7.27 -12.84 -30.21
C LEU A 149 6.69 -12.75 -31.62
N THR A 150 6.70 -13.87 -32.34
CA THR A 150 5.89 -14.03 -33.54
C THR A 150 4.42 -14.19 -33.16
N ASN A 151 3.69 -13.08 -33.26
CA ASN A 151 2.34 -12.97 -33.86
C ASN A 151 1.65 -11.71 -33.32
N PHE A 152 1.70 -10.64 -34.12
CA PHE A 152 0.68 -9.60 -34.06
C PHE A 152 0.17 -9.37 -35.48
N PRO A 153 -1.14 -9.49 -35.74
CA PRO A 153 -1.71 -9.07 -37.01
C PRO A 153 -1.73 -7.53 -37.03
N TYR A 154 -1.51 -6.99 -38.24
CA TYR A 154 -1.50 -5.57 -38.56
C TYR A 154 -2.85 -4.91 -38.30
#